data_AF-A0A7R9W6D7-F1
#
_entry.id   AF-A0A7R9W6D7-F1
#
_cell.length_a   1.000
_cell.length_b   1.000
_cell.length_c   1.000
_cell.angle_alpha   90.00
_cell.angle_beta   90.00
_cell.angle_gamma   90.00
#
_symmetry.space_group_name_H-M   'P 1'
#
loop_
_entity.id
_entity.type
_entity.pdbx_description
1 polymer ?
#
loop_
_entity_poly.entity_id
_entity_poly.type
_entity_poly.pdbx_seq_one_letter_code
_entity_poly.pdbx_strand_id
1 'polypeptide(L)'
;FSESQQSLSVGADPKSPASIDSEPDCSRLPEEEHVALNDASPGPHPSSAPRKGLKVLFLSSDTGGGHRASAESLAAQFELLYPGSSYDLLDVVTEHGVQPYSSLVSWYSHLSNHPAQWKFVYEVSNSRAYQMMADVHLKVMCERATRKRIIGYDPDVVVSVHPLMCNVPALACQKIERKTGRHLPMHTVVTDLGSAHSLWFSNKVDRVFVASDACAELARVRGKVPDEKLIKIGLPIRRDFSVQAQKLGDRSSDEGVAYQSRVRADLGLPHVDRATVLVMGGGEGNGALSDIVNHLYVEFVTRGVDAQILVVCGRNEKLRSELSGRDWSAVLDSHTRIREGGAKLIGNLAFDFKDLKQACGAGSAPVAPLAGGGCIEGSVTNRLR
;
A
#
# COMPACT_ATOMS: atom_id res chain seq x y z
N PHE A 1 49.95 -11.95 -41.44
CA PHE A 1 49.41 -11.42 -42.71
C PHE A 1 48.49 -10.26 -42.35
N SER A 2 49.07 -9.15 -41.87
CA SER A 2 49.50 -7.94 -42.62
C SER A 2 48.30 -7.21 -43.22
N GLU A 3 47.85 -6.16 -42.53
CA GLU A 3 47.96 -4.73 -42.94
C GLU A 3 46.64 -4.29 -43.58
N SER A 4 46.05 -3.14 -43.28
CA SER A 4 46.66 -1.82 -43.10
C SER A 4 45.84 -0.90 -42.18
N GLN A 5 46.56 -0.06 -41.45
CA GLN A 5 46.08 1.18 -40.84
C GLN A 5 45.92 2.27 -41.92
N GLN A 6 45.03 3.23 -41.70
CA GLN A 6 45.43 4.65 -41.74
C GLN A 6 44.44 5.57 -41.00
N SER A 7 45.02 6.38 -40.13
CA SER A 7 44.48 7.49 -39.33
C SER A 7 44.61 8.83 -40.06
N LEU A 8 43.87 9.85 -39.57
CA LEU A 8 44.13 11.32 -39.50
C LEU A 8 42.79 12.05 -39.78
N SER A 9 42.06 12.69 -38.85
CA SER A 9 42.30 13.72 -37.82
C SER A 9 42.07 15.17 -38.29
N VAL A 10 41.16 15.85 -37.56
CA VAL A 10 41.05 17.29 -37.21
C VAL A 10 40.38 18.26 -38.19
N GLY A 11 39.36 18.94 -37.66
CA GLY A 11 38.86 20.25 -38.10
C GLY A 11 37.70 20.74 -37.23
N ALA A 12 38.00 21.49 -36.14
CA ALA A 12 37.07 22.35 -35.40
C ALA A 12 36.57 23.49 -36.34
N ASP A 13 35.44 24.18 -36.16
CA ASP A 13 35.09 25.07 -35.02
C ASP A 13 33.68 25.72 -35.28
N PRO A 14 33.13 26.71 -34.51
CA PRO A 14 31.92 26.54 -33.68
C PRO A 14 30.77 27.55 -33.95
N LYS A 15 29.53 27.30 -33.46
CA LYS A 15 28.57 28.39 -33.13
C LYS A 15 27.64 28.03 -31.94
N SER A 16 27.70 28.95 -30.97
CA SER A 16 26.96 29.26 -29.74
C SER A 16 25.47 28.85 -29.55
N PRO A 17 24.96 28.93 -28.29
CA PRO A 17 23.79 28.21 -27.77
C PRO A 17 22.48 28.98 -27.93
N ALA A 18 21.38 28.25 -28.14
CA ALA A 18 20.04 28.81 -28.01
C ALA A 18 19.54 28.62 -26.58
N SER A 19 19.15 29.74 -25.98
CA SER A 19 18.52 29.93 -24.68
C SER A 19 17.24 29.12 -24.51
N ILE A 20 17.17 28.35 -23.42
CA ILE A 20 15.93 27.73 -22.92
C ILE A 20 15.34 28.70 -21.90
N ASP A 21 14.42 29.54 -22.35
CA ASP A 21 13.48 30.28 -21.51
C ASP A 21 12.11 30.19 -22.20
N SER A 22 11.27 29.28 -21.73
CA SER A 22 9.81 29.40 -21.85
C SER A 22 9.15 28.50 -20.81
N GLU A 23 8.41 29.15 -19.90
CA GLU A 23 7.52 28.49 -18.94
C GLU A 23 6.41 27.72 -19.69
N PRO A 24 5.96 26.56 -19.20
CA PRO A 24 4.87 25.84 -19.83
C PRO A 24 3.53 26.52 -19.51
N ASP A 25 2.90 27.02 -20.58
CA ASP A 25 1.52 27.50 -20.62
C ASP A 25 0.54 26.39 -20.13
N CYS A 26 -0.10 26.65 -18.99
CA CYS A 26 -1.07 25.75 -18.34
C CYS A 26 -2.49 25.79 -18.95
N SER A 27 -2.69 26.38 -20.14
CA SER A 27 -4.04 26.60 -20.70
C SER A 27 -4.52 25.59 -21.75
N ARG A 28 -3.82 24.47 -21.97
CA ARG A 28 -4.31 23.37 -22.83
C ARG A 28 -3.99 22.00 -22.24
N LEU A 29 -4.86 21.52 -21.34
CA LEU A 29 -4.98 20.09 -21.08
C LEU A 29 -5.60 19.45 -22.34
N PRO A 30 -5.00 18.42 -22.95
CA PRO A 30 -5.70 17.62 -23.92
C PRO A 30 -6.89 16.96 -23.22
N GLU A 31 -8.07 17.03 -23.84
CA GLU A 31 -9.26 16.32 -23.39
C GLU A 31 -8.86 14.86 -23.09
N GLU A 32 -8.99 14.46 -21.83
CA GLU A 32 -8.90 13.04 -21.50
C GLU A 32 -10.02 12.36 -22.28
N GLU A 33 -9.63 11.59 -23.30
CA GLU A 33 -10.50 10.61 -23.91
C GLU A 33 -11.05 9.77 -22.76
N HIS A 34 -12.33 9.97 -22.44
CA HIS A 34 -13.09 9.08 -21.59
C HIS A 34 -12.98 7.69 -22.20
N VAL A 35 -11.98 6.92 -21.77
CA VAL A 35 -11.99 5.47 -21.91
C VAL A 35 -13.16 5.05 -21.04
N ALA A 36 -14.33 4.94 -21.68
CA ALA A 36 -15.44 4.20 -21.14
C ALA A 36 -14.83 2.90 -20.61
N LEU A 37 -14.92 2.71 -19.29
CA LEU A 37 -14.86 1.37 -18.75
C LEU A 37 -15.88 0.62 -19.56
N ASN A 38 -15.41 -0.17 -20.53
CA ASN A 38 -16.26 -1.06 -21.27
C ASN A 38 -17.05 -1.78 -20.19
N ASP A 39 -18.36 -1.60 -20.22
CA ASP A 39 -19.32 -2.53 -19.65
C ASP A 39 -19.00 -3.86 -20.33
N ALA A 40 -17.99 -4.55 -19.79
CA ALA A 40 -17.85 -5.97 -19.87
C ALA A 40 -19.04 -6.49 -19.09
N SER A 41 -20.21 -6.44 -19.75
CA SER A 41 -21.32 -7.33 -19.50
C SER A 41 -20.68 -8.67 -19.17
N PRO A 42 -20.89 -9.23 -17.96
CA PRO A 42 -20.26 -10.48 -17.60
C PRO A 42 -20.63 -11.47 -18.70
N GLY A 43 -19.63 -11.85 -19.50
CA GLY A 43 -19.81 -12.84 -20.55
C GLY A 43 -20.49 -14.06 -19.94
N PRO A 44 -21.37 -14.75 -20.68
CA PRO A 44 -22.29 -15.73 -20.12
C PRO A 44 -21.54 -16.66 -19.17
N HIS A 45 -21.88 -16.54 -17.87
CA HIS A 45 -21.34 -17.43 -16.85
C HIS A 45 -21.57 -18.87 -17.32
N PRO A 46 -20.53 -19.71 -17.47
CA PRO A 46 -20.75 -21.08 -17.88
C PRO A 46 -21.53 -21.81 -16.78
N SER A 47 -22.73 -22.22 -17.18
CA SER A 47 -23.64 -23.24 -16.62
C SER A 47 -24.23 -23.00 -15.22
N SER A 48 -25.57 -23.06 -15.18
CA SER A 48 -26.50 -22.99 -14.04
C SER A 48 -26.52 -24.25 -13.16
N ALA A 49 -25.42 -25.01 -13.11
CA ALA A 49 -25.27 -26.06 -12.11
C ALA A 49 -24.69 -25.45 -10.82
N PRO A 50 -25.22 -25.78 -9.62
CA PRO A 50 -24.59 -25.35 -8.38
C PRO A 50 -23.15 -25.85 -8.37
N ARG A 51 -22.19 -24.91 -8.44
CA ARG A 51 -20.78 -25.26 -8.44
C ARG A 51 -20.46 -25.85 -7.07
N LYS A 52 -19.84 -27.02 -7.05
CA LYS A 52 -19.42 -27.70 -5.81
C LYS A 52 -18.55 -26.74 -4.99
N GLY A 53 -18.78 -26.69 -3.68
CA GLY A 53 -17.92 -25.97 -2.75
C GLY A 53 -16.46 -26.43 -2.86
N LEU A 54 -15.54 -25.49 -2.70
CA LEU A 54 -14.10 -25.70 -2.81
C LEU A 54 -13.43 -25.60 -1.44
N LYS A 55 -12.43 -26.43 -1.19
CA LYS A 55 -11.48 -26.25 -0.09
C LYS A 55 -10.31 -25.39 -0.55
N VAL A 56 -10.26 -24.15 -0.08
CA VAL A 56 -9.25 -23.17 -0.49
C VAL A 56 -8.18 -23.03 0.59
N LEU A 57 -6.92 -23.30 0.26
CA LEU A 57 -5.80 -23.04 1.18
C LEU A 57 -5.14 -21.71 0.84
N PHE A 58 -5.29 -20.71 1.70
CA PHE A 58 -4.59 -19.44 1.59
C PHE A 58 -3.24 -19.49 2.29
N LEU A 59 -2.19 -19.01 1.62
CA LEU A 59 -0.86 -18.86 2.19
C LEU A 59 -0.62 -17.37 2.48
N SER A 60 -0.52 -17.02 3.75
CA SER A 60 -0.41 -15.63 4.22
C SER A 60 0.58 -15.49 5.38
N SER A 61 0.67 -14.29 5.94
CA SER A 61 1.48 -13.94 7.11
C SER A 61 0.93 -12.68 7.78
N ASP A 62 1.02 -12.61 9.10
CA ASP A 62 0.64 -11.43 9.91
C ASP A 62 1.64 -10.28 9.93
N THR A 63 2.27 -9.98 8.80
CA THR A 63 3.11 -8.79 8.64
C THR A 63 2.26 -7.55 8.36
N GLY A 64 1.60 -7.01 9.39
CA GLY A 64 0.84 -5.75 9.30
C GLY A 64 -0.61 -5.87 8.81
N GLY A 65 -1.14 -7.10 8.68
CA GLY A 65 -2.56 -7.40 8.47
C GLY A 65 -3.09 -7.25 7.04
N GLY A 66 -2.39 -6.55 6.14
CA GLY A 66 -2.84 -6.33 4.75
C GLY A 66 -3.00 -7.62 3.93
N HIS A 67 -2.05 -8.56 4.03
CA HIS A 67 -2.13 -9.83 3.31
C HIS A 67 -3.29 -10.71 3.79
N ARG A 68 -3.55 -10.74 5.11
CA ARG A 68 -4.71 -11.45 5.68
C ARG A 68 -6.02 -10.85 5.17
N ALA A 69 -6.14 -9.52 5.11
CA ALA A 69 -7.34 -8.87 4.58
C ALA A 69 -7.63 -9.28 3.12
N SER A 70 -6.59 -9.43 2.29
CA SER A 70 -6.72 -9.95 0.92
C SER A 70 -7.19 -11.40 0.87
N ALA A 71 -6.62 -12.29 1.72
CA ALA A 71 -7.05 -13.69 1.80
C ALA A 71 -8.51 -13.81 2.26
N GLU A 72 -8.89 -13.13 3.33
CA GLU A 72 -10.27 -13.11 3.85
C GLU A 72 -11.26 -12.55 2.83
N SER A 73 -10.84 -11.49 2.10
CA SER A 73 -11.66 -10.93 1.03
C SER A 73 -11.93 -11.94 -0.07
N LEU A 74 -10.92 -12.72 -0.48
CA LEU A 74 -11.08 -13.76 -1.49
C LEU A 74 -11.91 -14.93 -0.94
N ALA A 75 -11.67 -15.35 0.30
CA ALA A 75 -12.43 -16.40 0.97
C ALA A 75 -13.94 -16.09 0.98
N ALA A 76 -14.32 -14.87 1.37
CA ALA A 76 -15.71 -14.43 1.35
C ALA A 76 -16.32 -14.46 -0.06
N GLN A 77 -15.53 -14.21 -1.11
CA GLN A 77 -15.99 -14.38 -2.49
C GLN A 77 -16.14 -15.84 -2.90
N PHE A 78 -15.26 -16.74 -2.46
CA PHE A 78 -15.42 -18.17 -2.70
C PHE A 78 -16.69 -18.72 -2.05
N GLU A 79 -16.95 -18.38 -0.80
CA GLU A 79 -18.17 -18.78 -0.09
C GLU A 79 -19.44 -18.27 -0.78
N LEU A 80 -19.41 -17.04 -1.27
CA LEU A 80 -20.53 -16.42 -1.98
C LEU A 80 -20.79 -17.06 -3.35
N LEU A 81 -19.73 -17.24 -4.16
CA LEU A 81 -19.84 -17.69 -5.55
C LEU A 81 -19.92 -19.21 -5.68
N TYR A 82 -19.44 -19.94 -4.67
CA TYR A 82 -19.38 -21.40 -4.61
C TYR A 82 -19.89 -21.87 -3.23
N PRO A 83 -21.22 -21.89 -3.01
CA PRO A 83 -21.79 -22.28 -1.73
C PRO A 83 -21.27 -23.64 -1.24
N GLY A 84 -20.91 -23.72 0.04
CA GLY A 84 -20.27 -24.89 0.65
C GLY A 84 -18.75 -24.91 0.52
N SER A 85 -18.13 -23.85 -0.01
CA SER A 85 -16.68 -23.67 0.09
C SER A 85 -16.23 -23.48 1.53
N SER A 86 -15.02 -23.92 1.83
CA SER A 86 -14.33 -23.69 3.09
C SER A 86 -12.93 -23.19 2.80
N TYR A 87 -12.32 -22.51 3.77
CA TYR A 87 -10.94 -22.08 3.61
C TYR A 87 -10.13 -22.26 4.88
N ASP A 88 -8.83 -22.46 4.68
CA ASP A 88 -7.82 -22.48 5.72
C ASP A 88 -6.78 -21.40 5.42
N LEU A 89 -6.28 -20.73 6.47
CA LEU A 89 -5.22 -19.74 6.38
C LEU A 89 -3.94 -20.32 6.99
N LEU A 90 -2.99 -20.69 6.14
CA LEU A 90 -1.68 -21.16 6.60
C LEU A 90 -0.74 -19.96 6.75
N ASP A 91 -0.51 -19.53 8.00
CA ASP A 91 0.57 -18.59 8.34
C ASP A 91 1.89 -19.34 8.45
N VAL A 92 2.68 -19.30 7.38
CA VAL A 92 3.97 -20.00 7.30
C VAL A 92 5.11 -19.19 7.93
N VAL A 93 4.86 -17.95 8.38
CA VAL A 93 5.88 -17.13 9.03
C VAL A 93 5.74 -17.22 10.54
N THR A 94 4.53 -17.11 11.12
CA THR A 94 4.35 -17.08 12.58
C THR A 94 4.00 -18.45 13.17
N GLU A 95 2.74 -18.87 13.04
CA GLU A 95 2.15 -20.06 13.68
C GLU A 95 2.80 -21.36 13.19
N HIS A 96 3.23 -21.34 11.93
CA HIS A 96 3.83 -22.48 11.29
C HIS A 96 5.23 -22.16 10.74
N GLY A 97 5.88 -21.13 11.28
CA GLY A 97 7.22 -20.67 10.93
C GLY A 97 8.29 -21.77 10.82
N VAL A 98 9.22 -21.61 9.87
CA VAL A 98 10.48 -22.38 9.81
C VAL A 98 11.63 -21.43 10.11
N GLN A 99 12.46 -21.76 11.10
CA GLN A 99 13.64 -20.96 11.46
C GLN A 99 14.62 -20.87 10.27
N PRO A 100 15.25 -19.69 9.99
CA PRO A 100 15.22 -18.44 10.75
C PRO A 100 14.05 -17.48 10.44
N TYR A 101 13.18 -17.83 9.49
CA TYR A 101 12.18 -16.91 8.94
C TYR A 101 11.01 -16.63 9.89
N SER A 102 10.82 -17.47 10.91
CA SER A 102 9.83 -17.24 11.96
C SER A 102 10.06 -16.00 12.82
N SER A 103 11.28 -15.46 12.78
CA SER A 103 11.61 -14.18 13.43
C SER A 103 11.29 -12.95 12.60
N LEU A 104 10.89 -13.10 11.32
CA LEU A 104 10.70 -11.97 10.41
C LEU A 104 9.59 -11.02 10.87
N VAL A 105 8.53 -11.52 11.51
CA VAL A 105 7.41 -10.66 11.97
C VAL A 105 7.86 -9.72 13.10
N SER A 106 8.68 -10.20 14.04
CA SER A 106 9.24 -9.34 15.09
C SER A 106 10.20 -8.28 14.52
N TRP A 107 10.97 -8.63 13.49
CA TRP A 107 11.82 -7.66 12.79
C TRP A 107 11.02 -6.67 11.96
N TYR A 108 9.90 -7.09 11.35
CA TYR A 108 9.05 -6.22 10.53
C TYR A 108 8.52 -5.03 11.33
N SER A 109 7.98 -5.26 12.53
CA SER A 109 7.49 -4.17 13.38
C SER A 109 8.59 -3.18 13.80
N HIS A 110 9.83 -3.64 13.92
CA HIS A 110 10.96 -2.76 14.22
C HIS A 110 11.39 -1.96 12.98
N LEU A 111 11.55 -2.64 11.84
CA LEU A 111 12.01 -2.01 10.59
C LEU A 111 10.97 -1.08 9.98
N SER A 112 9.67 -1.34 10.12
CA SER A 112 8.60 -0.45 9.65
C SER A 112 8.64 0.92 10.32
N ASN A 113 9.21 1.01 11.52
CA ASN A 113 9.42 2.26 12.24
C ASN A 113 10.73 2.98 11.85
N HIS A 114 11.57 2.37 10.99
CA HIS A 114 12.85 2.92 10.55
C HIS A 114 12.94 2.92 9.02
N PRO A 115 12.36 3.91 8.31
CA PRO A 115 12.24 3.91 6.86
C PRO A 115 13.56 3.75 6.10
N ALA A 116 14.65 4.33 6.60
CA ALA A 116 15.97 4.20 5.99
C ALA A 116 16.52 2.75 6.08
N GLN A 117 16.32 2.09 7.23
CA GLN A 117 16.71 0.69 7.41
C GLN A 117 15.85 -0.22 6.55
N TRP A 118 14.54 0.04 6.50
CA TRP A 118 13.61 -0.72 5.64
C TRP A 118 14.00 -0.59 4.17
N LYS A 119 14.27 0.62 3.69
CA LYS A 119 14.71 0.86 2.30
C LYS A 119 15.98 0.09 1.98
N PHE A 120 17.00 0.16 2.84
CA PHE A 120 18.24 -0.56 2.64
C PHE A 120 18.03 -2.08 2.59
N VAL A 121 17.33 -2.65 3.58
CA VAL A 121 17.03 -4.08 3.62
C VAL A 121 16.25 -4.51 2.38
N TYR A 122 15.24 -3.74 1.99
CA TYR A 122 14.42 -4.00 0.81
C TYR A 122 15.26 -3.98 -0.48
N GLU A 123 16.11 -2.97 -0.69
CA GLU A 123 16.95 -2.88 -1.91
C GLU A 123 17.93 -4.06 -2.01
N VAL A 124 18.56 -4.43 -0.89
CA VAL A 124 19.49 -5.57 -0.83
C VAL A 124 18.77 -6.90 -1.06
N SER A 125 17.64 -7.11 -0.37
CA SER A 125 16.85 -8.33 -0.49
C SER A 125 16.15 -8.46 -1.84
N ASN A 126 15.88 -7.34 -2.50
CA ASN A 126 15.25 -7.32 -3.81
C ASN A 126 16.27 -7.37 -4.96
N SER A 127 17.46 -7.92 -4.74
CA SER A 127 18.43 -8.22 -5.80
C SER A 127 18.22 -9.61 -6.41
N ARG A 128 18.64 -9.82 -7.67
CA ARG A 128 18.54 -11.13 -8.33
C ARG A 128 19.37 -12.21 -7.62
N ALA A 129 20.56 -11.83 -7.14
CA ALA A 129 21.43 -12.72 -6.38
C ALA A 129 20.76 -13.18 -5.08
N TYR A 130 20.20 -12.24 -4.31
CA TYR A 130 19.47 -12.58 -3.09
C TYR A 130 18.26 -13.46 -3.37
N GLN A 131 17.46 -13.13 -4.39
CA GLN A 131 16.31 -13.94 -4.80
C GLN A 131 16.70 -15.41 -5.04
N MET A 132 17.77 -15.65 -5.82
CA MET A 132 18.25 -17.00 -6.10
C MET A 132 18.72 -17.72 -4.83
N MET A 133 19.44 -17.00 -3.97
CA MET A 133 19.96 -17.55 -2.72
C MET A 133 18.84 -17.90 -1.74
N ALA A 134 17.87 -16.99 -1.58
CA ALA A 134 16.67 -17.19 -0.78
C ALA A 134 15.81 -18.35 -1.31
N ASP A 135 15.62 -18.45 -2.64
CA ASP A 135 14.88 -19.55 -3.27
C ASP A 135 15.51 -20.92 -2.95
N VAL A 136 16.84 -21.03 -3.08
CA VAL A 136 17.56 -22.27 -2.77
C VAL A 136 17.45 -22.58 -1.28
N HIS A 137 17.70 -21.59 -0.41
CA HIS A 137 17.66 -21.77 1.03
C HIS A 137 16.27 -22.19 1.51
N LEU A 138 15.21 -21.46 1.12
CA LEU A 138 13.82 -21.76 1.46
C LEU A 138 13.40 -23.13 0.92
N LYS A 139 13.84 -23.51 -0.29
CA LYS A 139 13.56 -24.83 -0.84
C LYS A 139 14.18 -25.94 0.00
N VAL A 140 15.44 -25.80 0.41
CA VAL A 140 16.13 -26.83 1.21
C VAL A 140 15.50 -26.95 2.59
N MET A 141 15.22 -25.82 3.24
CA MET A 141 14.77 -25.80 4.63
C MET A 141 13.27 -26.07 4.79
N CYS A 142 12.43 -25.53 3.89
CA CYS A 142 10.99 -25.41 4.13
C CYS A 142 10.14 -26.30 3.24
N GLU A 143 10.63 -26.79 2.09
CA GLU A 143 9.77 -27.44 1.09
C GLU A 143 9.12 -28.73 1.60
N ARG A 144 9.87 -29.58 2.32
CA ARG A 144 9.30 -30.82 2.87
C ARG A 144 8.21 -30.54 3.91
N ALA A 145 8.44 -29.57 4.79
CA ALA A 145 7.48 -29.16 5.82
C ALA A 145 6.22 -28.54 5.18
N THR A 146 6.42 -27.60 4.26
CA THR A 146 5.35 -26.95 3.48
C THR A 146 4.49 -27.98 2.76
N ARG A 147 5.12 -28.92 2.04
CA ARG A 147 4.41 -30.00 1.33
C ARG A 147 3.60 -30.88 2.27
N LYS A 148 4.16 -31.27 3.43
CA LYS A 148 3.44 -32.08 4.42
C LYS A 148 2.19 -31.36 4.92
N ARG A 149 2.27 -30.03 5.13
CA ARG A 149 1.12 -29.23 5.56
C ARG A 149 0.08 -29.11 4.47
N ILE A 150 0.45 -28.76 3.24
CA ILE A 150 -0.49 -28.68 2.11
C ILE A 150 -1.26 -30.02 1.95
N ILE A 151 -0.57 -31.15 2.07
CA ILE A 151 -1.22 -32.48 2.05
C ILE A 151 -2.22 -32.64 3.20
N GLY A 152 -1.88 -32.18 4.40
CA GLY A 152 -2.75 -32.30 5.58
C GLY A 152 -4.06 -31.52 5.47
N TYR A 153 -4.07 -30.41 4.72
CA TYR A 153 -5.29 -29.63 4.45
C TYR A 153 -6.15 -30.23 3.32
N ASP A 154 -5.59 -31.10 2.47
CA ASP A 154 -6.24 -31.65 1.27
C ASP A 154 -7.04 -30.59 0.46
N PRO A 155 -6.41 -29.48 0.04
CA PRO A 155 -7.12 -28.43 -0.68
C PRO A 155 -7.47 -28.84 -2.11
N ASP A 156 -8.46 -28.14 -2.66
CA ASP A 156 -8.78 -28.14 -4.09
C ASP A 156 -7.98 -27.07 -4.85
N VAL A 157 -7.60 -25.99 -4.18
CA VAL A 157 -6.80 -24.89 -4.74
C VAL A 157 -5.95 -24.23 -3.66
N VAL A 158 -4.74 -23.81 -4.03
CA VAL A 158 -3.82 -23.06 -3.16
C VAL A 158 -3.67 -21.63 -3.68
N VAL A 159 -3.82 -20.64 -2.81
CA VAL A 159 -3.68 -19.22 -3.17
C VAL A 159 -2.66 -18.55 -2.27
N SER A 160 -1.56 -18.08 -2.83
CA SER A 160 -0.59 -17.25 -2.12
C SER A 160 -0.96 -15.78 -2.19
N VAL A 161 -1.03 -15.14 -1.03
CA VAL A 161 -1.17 -13.67 -0.88
C VAL A 161 0.05 -13.07 -0.19
N HIS A 162 1.19 -13.76 -0.20
CA HIS A 162 2.41 -13.33 0.49
C HIS A 162 3.68 -13.60 -0.34
N PRO A 163 4.65 -12.67 -0.42
CA PRO A 163 5.83 -12.81 -1.29
C PRO A 163 6.69 -14.03 -0.96
N LEU A 164 6.84 -14.39 0.32
CA LEU A 164 7.61 -15.57 0.72
C LEU A 164 6.91 -16.91 0.43
N MET A 165 5.64 -16.90 0.01
CA MET A 165 4.82 -18.09 -0.17
C MET A 165 4.52 -18.41 -1.64
N CYS A 166 5.39 -17.99 -2.55
CA CYS A 166 5.18 -18.22 -3.98
C CYS A 166 5.98 -19.44 -4.49
N ASN A 167 7.32 -19.39 -4.47
CA ASN A 167 8.13 -20.40 -5.15
C ASN A 167 8.18 -21.77 -4.45
N VAL A 168 8.33 -21.82 -3.13
CA VAL A 168 8.42 -23.09 -2.38
C VAL A 168 7.08 -23.83 -2.36
N PRO A 169 5.94 -23.18 -2.07
CA PRO A 169 4.64 -23.86 -2.15
C PRO A 169 4.32 -24.32 -3.58
N ALA A 170 4.70 -23.57 -4.62
CA ALA A 170 4.50 -24.01 -6.01
C ALA A 170 5.27 -25.29 -6.32
N LEU A 171 6.52 -25.40 -5.86
CA LEU A 171 7.30 -26.63 -5.95
C LEU A 171 6.65 -27.79 -5.16
N ALA A 172 6.06 -27.50 -4.01
CA ALA A 172 5.37 -28.49 -3.19
C ALA A 172 4.11 -29.02 -3.91
N CYS A 173 3.26 -28.14 -4.46
CA CYS A 173 2.07 -28.51 -5.23
C CYS A 173 2.43 -29.40 -6.42
N GLN A 174 3.44 -29.01 -7.22
CA GLN A 174 3.92 -29.84 -8.34
C GLN A 174 4.42 -31.23 -7.91
N LYS A 175 5.05 -31.35 -6.73
CA LYS A 175 5.47 -32.65 -6.19
C LYS A 175 4.29 -33.48 -5.69
N ILE A 176 3.25 -32.85 -5.15
CA ILE A 176 2.02 -33.52 -4.74
C ILE A 176 1.31 -34.07 -5.97
N GLU A 177 1.17 -33.24 -7.01
CA GLU A 177 0.57 -33.64 -8.29
C GLU A 177 1.30 -34.82 -8.92
N ARG A 178 2.65 -34.76 -9.05
CA ARG A 178 3.43 -35.90 -9.56
C ARG A 178 3.27 -37.20 -8.77
N LYS A 179 2.96 -37.11 -7.48
CA LYS A 179 2.80 -38.28 -6.60
C LYS A 179 1.39 -38.84 -6.60
N THR A 180 0.39 -37.98 -6.74
CA THR A 180 -1.03 -38.34 -6.60
C THR A 180 -1.74 -38.49 -7.94
N GLY A 181 -1.17 -37.94 -9.01
CA GLY A 181 -1.84 -37.81 -10.32
C GLY A 181 -2.96 -36.77 -10.33
N ARG A 182 -3.26 -36.12 -9.20
CA ARG A 182 -4.28 -35.07 -9.06
C ARG A 182 -3.63 -33.71 -9.27
N HIS A 183 -4.10 -32.96 -10.27
CA HIS A 183 -3.69 -31.58 -10.43
C HIS A 183 -4.13 -30.75 -9.23
N LEU A 184 -3.19 -30.03 -8.62
CA LEU A 184 -3.43 -29.14 -7.49
C LEU A 184 -3.05 -27.71 -7.92
N PRO A 185 -4.03 -26.90 -8.38
CA PRO A 185 -3.74 -25.57 -8.88
C PRO A 185 -3.21 -24.67 -7.77
N MET A 186 -2.21 -23.86 -8.13
CA MET A 186 -1.69 -22.81 -7.28
C MET A 186 -1.71 -21.47 -8.00
N HIS A 187 -2.18 -20.45 -7.29
CA HIS A 187 -2.20 -19.08 -7.78
C HIS A 187 -1.46 -18.13 -6.84
N THR A 188 -0.88 -17.07 -7.40
CA THR A 188 -0.32 -15.95 -6.62
C THR A 188 -1.17 -14.73 -6.85
N VAL A 189 -1.58 -14.06 -5.77
CA VAL A 189 -2.22 -12.74 -5.81
C VAL A 189 -1.26 -11.73 -5.20
N VAL A 190 -0.67 -10.91 -6.06
CA VAL A 190 0.31 -9.88 -5.65
C VAL A 190 -0.43 -8.74 -4.99
N THR A 191 -0.09 -8.47 -3.72
CA THR A 191 -0.72 -7.39 -2.95
C THR A 191 0.10 -6.10 -2.93
N ASP A 192 1.27 -6.10 -3.57
CA ASP A 192 2.07 -4.89 -3.81
C ASP A 192 1.52 -4.16 -5.04
N LEU A 193 1.41 -2.83 -4.99
CA LEU A 193 0.76 -2.05 -6.05
C LEU A 193 1.72 -1.48 -7.10
N GLY A 194 3.00 -1.27 -6.77
CA GLY A 194 3.97 -0.64 -7.67
C GLY A 194 5.33 -1.31 -7.62
N SER A 195 6.02 -1.18 -6.48
CA SER A 195 7.33 -1.77 -6.25
C SER A 195 7.20 -3.17 -5.66
N ALA A 196 6.74 -4.13 -6.45
CA ALA A 196 6.58 -5.51 -6.00
C ALA A 196 7.94 -6.18 -5.75
N HIS A 197 8.09 -6.84 -4.59
CA HIS A 197 9.30 -7.61 -4.30
C HIS A 197 9.43 -8.82 -5.25
N SER A 198 10.64 -9.14 -5.70
CA SER A 198 10.89 -10.23 -6.66
C SER A 198 10.43 -11.62 -6.22
N LEU A 199 10.32 -11.85 -4.92
CA LEU A 199 9.88 -13.11 -4.34
C LEU A 199 8.41 -13.44 -4.64
N TRP A 200 7.61 -12.44 -5.01
CA TRP A 200 6.24 -12.65 -5.50
C TRP A 200 6.17 -13.54 -6.75
N PHE A 201 7.16 -13.43 -7.63
CA PHE A 201 7.00 -13.95 -8.98
C PHE A 201 7.63 -15.33 -9.13
N SER A 202 6.78 -16.32 -9.38
CA SER A 202 7.18 -17.67 -9.75
C SER A 202 6.44 -18.09 -11.02
N ASN A 203 7.15 -18.55 -12.04
CA ASN A 203 6.52 -19.08 -13.26
C ASN A 203 5.96 -20.51 -13.10
N LYS A 204 6.11 -21.10 -11.91
CA LYS A 204 5.67 -22.46 -11.56
C LYS A 204 4.21 -22.53 -11.12
N VAL A 205 3.60 -21.38 -10.80
CA VAL A 205 2.17 -21.30 -10.49
C VAL A 205 1.34 -21.32 -11.77
N ASP A 206 0.04 -21.56 -11.64
CA ASP A 206 -0.90 -21.60 -12.74
C ASP A 206 -1.25 -20.20 -13.22
N ARG A 207 -1.47 -19.27 -12.27
CA ARG A 207 -1.77 -17.85 -12.56
C ARG A 207 -1.13 -16.92 -11.54
N VAL A 208 -0.73 -15.75 -12.01
CA VAL A 208 -0.26 -14.62 -11.21
C VAL A 208 -1.21 -13.45 -11.43
N PHE A 209 -1.87 -13.00 -10.38
CA PHE A 209 -2.77 -11.86 -10.37
C PHE A 209 -2.04 -10.62 -9.88
N VAL A 210 -2.14 -9.53 -10.64
CA VAL A 210 -1.48 -8.24 -10.34
C VAL A 210 -2.46 -7.08 -10.41
N ALA A 211 -2.14 -6.01 -9.67
CA ALA A 211 -2.98 -4.83 -9.58
C ALA A 211 -2.60 -3.69 -10.54
N SER A 212 -1.40 -3.73 -11.14
CA SER A 212 -0.87 -2.63 -11.96
C SER A 212 0.03 -3.12 -13.09
N ASP A 213 0.22 -2.26 -14.08
CA ASP A 213 1.16 -2.50 -15.19
C ASP A 213 2.62 -2.57 -14.71
N ALA A 214 2.98 -1.79 -13.69
CA ALA A 214 4.30 -1.87 -13.07
C ALA A 214 4.57 -3.28 -12.48
N CYS A 215 3.59 -3.85 -11.78
CA CYS A 215 3.70 -5.20 -11.24
C CYS A 215 3.66 -6.28 -12.34
N ALA A 216 2.85 -6.07 -13.39
CA ALA A 216 2.83 -6.94 -14.56
C ALA A 216 4.20 -7.02 -15.23
N GLU A 217 4.86 -5.88 -15.41
CA GLU A 217 6.18 -5.81 -16.02
C GLU A 217 7.26 -6.46 -15.16
N LEU A 218 7.23 -6.24 -13.84
CA LEU A 218 8.11 -6.94 -12.91
C LEU A 218 7.90 -8.47 -12.96
N ALA A 219 6.67 -8.94 -13.10
CA ALA A 219 6.36 -10.36 -13.25
C ALA A 219 6.98 -10.95 -14.53
N ARG A 220 6.94 -10.22 -15.65
CA ARG A 220 7.57 -10.62 -16.92
C ARG A 220 9.09 -10.64 -16.80
N VAL A 221 9.69 -9.51 -16.46
CA VAL A 221 11.15 -9.32 -16.53
C VAL A 221 11.87 -10.11 -15.44
N ARG A 222 11.35 -10.08 -14.20
CA ARG A 222 12.02 -10.68 -13.04
C ARG A 222 11.54 -12.09 -12.77
N GLY A 223 10.23 -12.30 -12.88
CA GLY A 223 9.58 -13.59 -12.64
C GLY A 223 9.64 -14.56 -13.82
N LYS A 224 9.87 -14.04 -15.04
CA LYS A 224 9.72 -14.80 -16.29
C LYS A 224 8.36 -15.48 -16.37
N VAL A 225 7.32 -14.78 -15.88
CA VAL A 225 5.93 -15.25 -15.93
C VAL A 225 5.42 -15.05 -17.37
N PRO A 226 4.97 -16.12 -18.06
CA PRO A 226 4.37 -16.00 -19.37
C PRO A 226 3.07 -15.18 -19.35
N ASP A 227 2.78 -14.43 -20.42
CA ASP A 227 1.60 -13.55 -20.48
C ASP A 227 0.28 -14.31 -20.28
N GLU A 228 0.17 -15.54 -20.80
CA GLU A 228 -0.99 -16.42 -20.60
C GLU A 228 -1.28 -16.78 -19.12
N LYS A 229 -0.28 -16.63 -18.25
CA LYS A 229 -0.42 -16.85 -16.80
C LYS A 229 -0.67 -15.56 -16.02
N LEU A 230 -0.47 -14.40 -16.65
CA LEU A 230 -0.49 -13.10 -15.99
C LEU A 230 -1.88 -12.46 -16.16
N ILE A 231 -2.53 -12.17 -15.04
CA ILE A 231 -3.90 -11.64 -15.01
C ILE A 231 -3.90 -10.30 -14.27
N LYS A 232 -4.18 -9.19 -14.97
CA LYS A 232 -4.26 -7.86 -14.37
C LYS A 232 -5.73 -7.52 -14.07
N ILE A 233 -6.15 -7.65 -12.81
CA ILE A 233 -7.54 -7.43 -12.38
C ILE A 233 -7.68 -6.61 -11.09
N GLY A 234 -6.59 -6.01 -10.60
CA GLY A 234 -6.62 -5.19 -9.39
C GLY A 234 -6.27 -5.97 -8.12
N LEU A 235 -6.32 -5.25 -7.00
CA LEU A 235 -6.13 -5.79 -5.65
C LEU A 235 -7.47 -6.31 -5.11
N PRO A 236 -7.55 -7.51 -4.53
CA PRO A 236 -8.79 -7.96 -3.88
C PRO A 236 -9.10 -7.06 -2.67
N ILE A 237 -10.31 -6.50 -2.66
CA ILE A 237 -10.87 -5.74 -1.56
C ILE A 237 -12.18 -6.36 -1.09
N ARG A 238 -12.49 -6.19 0.20
CA ARG A 238 -13.72 -6.75 0.79
C ARG A 238 -14.94 -6.25 0.02
N ARG A 239 -15.90 -7.15 -0.22
CA ARG A 239 -17.15 -6.88 -0.95
C ARG A 239 -17.87 -5.63 -0.45
N ASP A 240 -17.85 -5.44 0.87
CA ASP A 240 -18.57 -4.34 1.50
C ASP A 240 -18.09 -2.99 1.01
N PHE A 241 -16.80 -2.81 0.69
CA PHE A 241 -16.33 -1.58 0.07
C PHE A 241 -17.00 -1.33 -1.28
N SER A 242 -17.16 -2.36 -2.11
CA SER A 242 -17.85 -2.25 -3.40
C SER A 242 -19.34 -1.96 -3.22
N VAL A 243 -20.01 -2.62 -2.26
CA VAL A 243 -21.42 -2.38 -1.96
C VAL A 243 -21.63 -0.94 -1.47
N GLN A 244 -20.75 -0.44 -0.60
CA GLN A 244 -20.82 0.93 -0.09
C GLN A 244 -20.53 1.96 -1.19
N ALA A 245 -19.55 1.70 -2.07
CA ALA A 245 -19.27 2.55 -3.22
C ALA A 245 -20.46 2.62 -4.20
N GLN A 246 -21.13 1.49 -4.45
CA GLN A 246 -22.33 1.45 -5.29
C GLN A 246 -23.50 2.23 -4.67
N LYS A 247 -23.71 2.11 -3.35
CA LYS A 247 -24.74 2.86 -2.64
C LYS A 247 -24.44 4.36 -2.59
N LEU A 248 -23.15 4.74 -2.55
CA LEU A 248 -22.71 6.12 -2.60
C LEU A 248 -22.97 6.75 -3.97
N GLY A 249 -22.72 6.03 -5.06
CA GLY A 249 -22.81 6.58 -6.41
C GLY A 249 -21.81 7.71 -6.64
N ASP A 250 -22.24 8.78 -7.32
CA ASP A 250 -21.46 10.03 -7.36
C ASP A 250 -21.50 10.70 -5.99
N ARG A 251 -20.32 10.84 -5.37
CA ARG A 251 -20.16 11.45 -4.05
C ARG A 251 -20.64 12.91 -4.00
N SER A 252 -20.76 13.58 -5.14
CA SER A 252 -21.13 14.99 -5.25
C SER A 252 -22.60 15.19 -5.62
N SER A 253 -23.36 14.12 -5.89
CA SER A 253 -24.79 14.22 -6.14
C SER A 253 -25.58 14.42 -4.83
N ASP A 254 -26.82 14.89 -4.95
CA ASP A 254 -27.72 15.07 -3.79
C ASP A 254 -27.93 13.74 -3.03
N GLU A 255 -28.04 12.62 -3.74
CA GLU A 255 -28.15 11.29 -3.15
C GLU A 255 -26.86 10.87 -2.45
N GLY A 256 -25.69 11.15 -3.05
CA GLY A 256 -24.39 10.85 -2.49
C GLY A 256 -24.11 11.66 -1.22
N VAL A 257 -24.49 12.94 -1.19
CA VAL A 257 -24.41 13.81 0.01
C VAL A 257 -25.37 13.32 1.11
N ALA A 258 -26.60 12.95 0.76
CA ALA A 258 -27.55 12.37 1.71
C ALA A 258 -27.04 11.02 2.26
N TYR A 259 -26.39 10.20 1.43
CA TYR A 259 -25.77 8.95 1.85
C TYR A 259 -24.65 9.18 2.87
N GLN A 260 -23.71 10.08 2.56
CA GLN A 260 -22.62 10.46 3.46
C GLN A 260 -23.16 10.97 4.81
N SER A 261 -24.23 11.77 4.77
CA SER A 261 -24.89 12.28 5.98
C SER A 261 -25.47 11.14 6.83
N ARG A 262 -26.14 10.16 6.23
CA ARG A 262 -26.63 8.97 6.96
C ARG A 262 -25.50 8.15 7.56
N VAL A 263 -24.43 7.89 6.79
CA VAL A 263 -23.26 7.16 7.29
C VAL A 263 -22.61 7.88 8.48
N ARG A 264 -22.51 9.22 8.43
CA ARG A 264 -22.02 10.02 9.56
C ARG A 264 -22.92 9.83 10.79
N ALA A 265 -24.24 9.93 10.63
CA ALA A 265 -25.20 9.72 11.72
C ALA A 265 -25.09 8.31 12.32
N ASP A 266 -25.02 7.28 11.49
CA ASP A 266 -24.91 5.87 11.91
C ASP A 266 -23.62 5.61 12.69
N LEU A 267 -22.54 6.31 12.32
CA LEU A 267 -21.27 6.27 13.04
C LEU A 267 -21.21 7.28 14.21
N GLY A 268 -22.29 8.00 14.50
CA GLY A 268 -22.28 9.07 15.51
C GLY A 268 -21.19 10.13 15.26
N LEU A 269 -20.75 10.29 14.00
CA LEU A 269 -19.81 11.33 13.59
C LEU A 269 -20.55 12.67 13.52
N PRO A 270 -19.88 13.78 13.88
CA PRO A 270 -20.50 15.09 13.80
C PRO A 270 -20.93 15.42 12.36
N HIS A 271 -22.10 16.04 12.26
CA HIS A 271 -22.62 16.60 11.02
C HIS A 271 -21.98 17.97 10.76
N VAL A 272 -20.71 17.95 10.41
CA VAL A 272 -19.95 19.12 10.00
C VAL A 272 -19.83 19.14 8.48
N ASP A 273 -20.32 20.23 7.88
CA ASP A 273 -20.08 20.56 6.47
C ASP A 273 -18.68 21.17 6.33
N ARG A 274 -17.67 20.34 6.61
CA ARG A 274 -16.26 20.71 6.56
C ARG A 274 -15.48 19.66 5.78
N ALA A 275 -14.48 20.12 5.05
CA ALA A 275 -13.48 19.23 4.45
C ALA A 275 -12.94 18.30 5.54
N THR A 276 -12.95 16.99 5.30
CA THR A 276 -12.55 15.99 6.28
C THR A 276 -11.29 15.27 5.81
N VAL A 277 -10.26 15.27 6.64
CA VAL A 277 -9.02 14.52 6.44
C VAL A 277 -9.08 13.24 7.26
N LEU A 278 -9.15 12.09 6.59
CA LEU A 278 -9.04 10.79 7.22
C LEU A 278 -7.56 10.41 7.38
N VAL A 279 -7.13 10.19 8.62
CA VAL A 279 -5.78 9.77 8.98
C VAL A 279 -5.84 8.35 9.55
N MET A 280 -5.08 7.44 8.96
CA MET A 280 -5.05 6.03 9.37
C MET A 280 -3.68 5.41 9.11
N GLY A 281 -3.25 4.46 9.95
CA GLY A 281 -1.95 3.77 9.84
C GLY A 281 -2.08 2.25 9.87
N GLY A 282 -3.09 1.72 9.18
CA GLY A 282 -3.37 0.28 9.12
C GLY A 282 -3.99 -0.29 10.39
N GLY A 283 -4.11 -1.61 10.45
CA GLY A 283 -4.86 -2.32 11.50
C GLY A 283 -4.26 -2.20 12.91
N GLU A 284 -2.95 -1.99 13.02
CA GLU A 284 -2.24 -1.82 14.30
C GLU A 284 -2.07 -0.36 14.73
N GLY A 285 -2.47 0.61 13.90
CA GLY A 285 -2.25 2.03 14.21
C GLY A 285 -0.77 2.35 14.47
N ASN A 286 0.12 1.78 13.65
CA ASN A 286 1.57 1.93 13.77
C ASN A 286 2.08 3.20 13.07
N GLY A 287 3.30 3.61 13.44
CA GLY A 287 3.98 4.78 12.89
C GLY A 287 3.79 6.04 13.73
N ALA A 288 4.25 7.17 13.20
CA ALA A 288 4.20 8.48 13.86
C ALA A 288 2.81 9.14 13.79
N LEU A 289 1.72 8.36 13.91
CA LEU A 289 0.34 8.84 13.76
C LEU A 289 0.02 10.01 14.69
N SER A 290 0.39 9.92 15.96
CA SER A 290 0.20 11.03 16.92
C SER A 290 0.89 12.31 16.43
N ASP A 291 2.13 12.21 15.95
CA ASP A 291 2.89 13.36 15.49
C ASP A 291 2.32 13.94 14.20
N ILE A 292 1.93 13.07 13.24
CA ILE A 292 1.25 13.49 12.01
C ILE A 292 -0.01 14.27 12.34
N VAL A 293 -0.84 13.77 13.26
CA VAL A 293 -2.08 14.46 13.67
C VAL A 293 -1.78 15.79 14.37
N ASN A 294 -0.77 15.84 15.25
CA ASN A 294 -0.34 17.10 15.88
C ASN A 294 0.10 18.13 14.84
N HIS A 295 0.93 17.73 13.88
CA HIS A 295 1.41 18.61 12.82
C HIS A 295 0.28 19.08 11.92
N LEU A 296 -0.64 18.19 11.51
CA LEU A 296 -1.82 18.58 10.74
C LEU A 296 -2.69 19.60 11.48
N TYR A 297 -2.96 19.36 12.77
CA TYR A 297 -3.73 20.29 13.59
C TYR A 297 -3.07 21.67 13.67
N VAL A 298 -1.78 21.72 13.99
CA VAL A 298 -1.04 22.99 14.10
C VAL A 298 -1.03 23.73 12.76
N GLU A 299 -0.74 23.05 11.66
CA GLU A 299 -0.73 23.66 10.32
C GLU A 299 -2.11 24.20 9.94
N PHE A 300 -3.18 23.47 10.24
CA PHE A 300 -4.53 23.93 9.94
C PHE A 300 -4.92 25.16 10.75
N VAL A 301 -4.68 25.15 12.06
CA VAL A 301 -4.99 26.29 12.92
C VAL A 301 -4.15 27.52 12.56
N THR A 302 -2.84 27.35 12.39
CA THR A 302 -1.93 28.48 12.09
C THR A 302 -2.19 29.11 10.72
N ARG A 303 -2.71 28.34 9.76
CA ARG A 303 -3.04 28.81 8.41
C ARG A 303 -4.51 29.17 8.23
N GLY A 304 -5.34 29.01 9.26
CA GLY A 304 -6.78 29.28 9.20
C GLY A 304 -7.55 28.33 8.27
N VAL A 305 -7.11 27.09 8.13
CA VAL A 305 -7.80 26.05 7.35
C VAL A 305 -8.92 25.44 8.19
N ASP A 306 -10.17 25.61 7.77
CA ASP A 306 -11.33 24.99 8.42
C ASP A 306 -11.55 23.56 7.88
N ALA A 307 -10.96 22.57 8.57
CA ALA A 307 -11.08 21.16 8.20
C ALA A 307 -11.20 20.27 9.45
N GLN A 308 -11.95 19.17 9.31
CA GLN A 308 -12.05 18.11 10.31
C GLN A 308 -10.91 17.10 10.12
N ILE A 309 -10.30 16.65 11.22
CA ILE A 309 -9.36 15.52 11.21
C ILE A 309 -10.06 14.32 11.84
N LEU A 310 -10.26 13.25 11.06
CA LEU A 310 -10.81 11.98 11.53
C LEU A 310 -9.68 10.96 11.61
N VAL A 311 -9.44 10.38 12.80
CA VAL A 311 -8.32 9.45 13.01
C VAL A 311 -8.84 8.04 13.29
N VAL A 312 -8.44 7.07 12.47
CA VAL A 312 -8.73 5.65 12.70
C VAL A 312 -7.49 4.97 13.27
N CYS A 313 -7.54 4.65 14.57
CA CYS A 313 -6.41 4.09 15.32
C CYS A 313 -6.25 2.56 15.18
N GLY A 314 -7.13 1.88 14.44
CA GLY A 314 -7.13 0.42 14.35
C GLY A 314 -7.32 -0.24 15.72
N ARG A 315 -6.44 -1.18 16.07
CA ARG A 315 -6.38 -1.85 17.39
C ARG A 315 -5.60 -1.06 18.45
N ASN A 316 -5.03 0.10 18.13
CA ASN A 316 -4.20 0.89 19.04
C ASN A 316 -5.05 1.69 20.03
N GLU A 317 -5.55 1.03 21.07
CA GLU A 317 -6.40 1.64 22.10
C GLU A 317 -5.65 2.71 22.93
N LYS A 318 -4.33 2.56 23.07
CA LYS A 318 -3.48 3.57 23.71
C LYS A 318 -3.48 4.87 22.91
N LEU A 319 -3.16 4.80 21.61
CA LEU A 319 -3.19 5.98 20.72
C LEU A 319 -4.57 6.62 20.68
N ARG A 320 -5.63 5.80 20.63
CA ARG A 320 -7.02 6.28 20.68
C ARG A 320 -7.28 7.10 21.94
N SER A 321 -6.90 6.57 23.11
CA SER A 321 -7.08 7.24 24.41
C SER A 321 -6.26 8.54 24.47
N GLU A 322 -5.02 8.51 24.00
CA GLU A 322 -4.11 9.67 23.97
C GLU A 322 -4.61 10.80 23.07
N LEU A 323 -5.16 10.49 21.89
CA LEU A 323 -5.70 11.49 20.98
C LEU A 323 -7.04 12.04 21.46
N SER A 324 -7.88 11.20 22.06
CA SER A 324 -9.20 11.62 22.56
C SER A 324 -9.11 12.54 23.77
N GLY A 325 -8.13 12.32 24.64
CA GLY A 325 -7.89 13.16 25.83
C GLY A 325 -6.88 14.29 25.62
N ARG A 326 -6.47 14.57 24.38
CA ARG A 326 -5.39 15.50 24.08
C ARG A 326 -5.80 16.95 24.31
N ASP A 327 -4.97 17.69 25.04
CA ASP A 327 -5.06 19.14 25.10
C ASP A 327 -4.44 19.76 23.84
N TRP A 328 -5.30 20.07 22.88
CA TRP A 328 -4.90 20.66 21.61
C TRP A 328 -4.39 22.10 21.74
N SER A 329 -4.78 22.83 22.78
CA SER A 329 -4.21 24.15 23.05
C SER A 329 -2.74 24.04 23.48
N ALA A 330 -2.43 23.08 24.36
CA ALA A 330 -1.06 22.80 24.76
C ALA A 330 -0.17 22.31 23.58
N VAL A 331 -0.73 21.56 22.63
CA VAL A 331 -0.03 21.16 21.40
C VAL A 331 0.37 22.38 20.58
N LEU A 332 -0.56 23.31 20.36
CA LEU A 332 -0.31 24.55 19.61
C LEU A 332 0.73 25.43 20.32
N ASP A 333 0.59 25.65 21.62
CA ASP A 333 1.50 26.47 22.42
C ASP A 333 2.93 25.90 22.44
N SER A 334 3.05 24.58 22.51
CA SER A 334 4.35 23.91 22.46
C SER A 334 5.02 24.12 21.10
N HIS A 335 4.26 24.04 20.01
CA HIS A 335 4.79 24.29 18.68
C HIS A 335 5.22 25.76 18.48
N THR A 336 4.41 26.72 18.92
CA THR A 336 4.73 28.15 18.86
C THR A 336 6.01 28.46 19.65
N ARG A 337 6.16 27.91 20.86
CA ARG A 337 7.38 28.07 21.68
C ARG A 337 8.61 27.48 21.02
N ILE A 338 8.52 26.31 20.39
CA ILE A 338 9.64 25.70 19.64
C ILE A 338 10.01 26.57 18.44
N ARG A 339 9.03 27.09 17.70
CA ARG A 339 9.26 27.96 16.55
C ARG A 339 9.90 29.29 16.96
N GLU A 340 9.42 29.92 18.03
CA GLU A 340 10.00 31.15 18.57
C GLU A 340 11.38 30.93 19.19
N GLY A 341 11.58 29.81 19.91
CA GLY A 341 12.86 29.42 20.48
C GLY A 341 13.89 29.08 19.40
N GLY A 342 13.47 28.38 18.34
CA GLY A 342 14.29 28.10 17.16
C GLY A 342 14.59 29.35 16.35
N ALA A 343 13.63 30.26 16.17
CA ALA A 343 13.85 31.57 15.55
C ALA A 343 14.77 32.46 16.40
N LYS A 344 14.71 32.38 17.74
CA LYS A 344 15.68 33.03 18.63
C LYS A 344 17.05 32.39 18.58
N LEU A 345 17.14 31.06 18.46
CA LEU A 345 18.42 30.35 18.33
C LEU A 345 19.08 30.65 16.97
N ILE A 346 18.32 30.60 15.88
CA ILE A 346 18.75 31.03 14.54
C ILE A 346 19.04 32.53 14.53
N GLY A 347 18.25 33.37 15.21
CA GLY A 347 18.49 34.80 15.36
C GLY A 347 19.75 35.13 16.19
N ASN A 348 20.07 34.30 17.18
CA ASN A 348 21.31 34.38 17.97
C ASN A 348 22.52 33.79 17.21
N LEU A 349 22.30 32.82 16.33
CA LEU A 349 23.31 32.30 15.39
C LEU A 349 23.48 33.22 14.16
N ALA A 350 22.49 34.07 13.85
CA ALA A 350 22.52 35.06 12.78
C ALA A 350 23.25 36.36 13.17
N PHE A 351 23.94 36.36 14.30
CA PHE A 351 24.93 37.38 14.65
C PHE A 351 26.33 37.00 14.17
N ASP A 352 26.48 36.63 12.89
CA ASP A 352 27.70 36.92 12.11
C ASP A 352 27.48 36.75 10.58
N PHE A 353 26.42 37.34 10.03
CA PHE A 353 26.32 37.55 8.58
C PHE A 353 25.68 38.92 8.29
N LYS A 354 26.37 39.99 8.70
CA LYS A 354 26.34 41.25 7.97
C LYS A 354 27.11 41.02 6.67
N ASP A 355 26.47 40.43 5.67
CA ASP A 355 26.81 40.55 4.25
C ASP A 355 25.88 39.66 3.41
N LEU A 356 24.56 39.91 3.45
CA LEU A 356 23.66 39.57 2.33
C LEU A 356 22.31 40.28 2.44
N LYS A 357 22.32 41.61 2.65
CA LYS A 357 21.14 42.46 2.39
C LYS A 357 21.25 43.09 1.00
N GLN A 358 21.00 42.31 -0.04
CA GLN A 358 20.55 42.86 -1.33
C GLN A 358 19.94 41.79 -2.24
N ALA A 359 18.65 41.48 -2.04
CA ALA A 359 17.74 41.09 -3.13
C ALA A 359 16.30 40.93 -2.59
N CYS A 360 15.38 41.66 -3.23
CA CYS A 360 13.94 41.42 -3.29
C CYS A 360 13.05 41.77 -2.07
N GLY A 361 12.50 42.99 -2.11
CA GLY A 361 11.05 43.20 -2.20
C GLY A 361 10.22 43.09 -0.92
N ALA A 362 9.94 44.24 -0.32
CA ALA A 362 8.94 44.40 0.74
C ALA A 362 7.50 44.24 0.21
N GLY A 363 6.61 43.61 1.00
CA GLY A 363 5.17 43.76 0.81
C GLY A 363 4.30 42.70 1.47
N SER A 364 3.90 42.89 2.73
CA SER A 364 2.51 42.78 3.23
C SER A 364 2.49 42.71 4.77
N ALA A 365 1.55 43.46 5.36
CA ALA A 365 1.41 43.71 6.79
C ALA A 365 0.74 42.53 7.54
N PRO A 366 0.91 42.39 8.88
CA PRO A 366 0.29 41.32 9.63
C PRO A 366 -1.20 41.58 9.87
N VAL A 367 -2.04 40.60 9.52
CA VAL A 367 -3.47 40.57 9.86
C VAL A 367 -3.63 39.97 11.27
N ALA A 368 -4.46 40.60 12.10
CA ALA A 368 -4.73 40.21 13.48
C ALA A 368 -5.39 38.82 13.61
N PRO A 369 -5.17 38.08 14.71
CA PRO A 369 -5.76 36.75 14.89
C PRO A 369 -7.25 36.89 15.22
N LEU A 370 -8.10 36.28 14.39
CA LEU A 370 -9.50 36.06 14.69
C LEU A 370 -9.62 35.01 15.80
N ALA A 371 -10.22 35.43 16.92
CA ALA A 371 -10.61 34.54 18.00
C ALA A 371 -11.80 33.67 17.54
N GLY A 372 -11.58 32.37 17.42
CA GLY A 372 -12.60 31.38 17.11
C GLY A 372 -11.96 30.00 16.99
N GLY A 373 -11.90 29.28 18.12
CA GLY A 373 -11.24 27.98 18.21
C GLY A 373 -11.86 26.94 17.27
N GLY A 374 -11.00 26.23 16.53
CA GLY A 374 -11.39 25.01 15.84
C GLY A 374 -11.69 23.92 16.88
N CYS A 375 -12.94 23.49 16.98
CA CYS A 375 -13.30 22.30 17.75
C CYS A 375 -12.91 21.05 16.96
N ILE A 376 -12.08 20.19 17.56
CA ILE A 376 -11.98 18.78 17.17
C ILE A 376 -13.15 18.07 17.83
N GLU A 377 -14.21 17.82 17.07
CA GLU A 377 -15.26 16.88 17.49
C GLU A 377 -14.78 15.46 17.20
N GLY A 378 -14.19 14.85 18.23
CA GLY A 378 -13.86 13.44 18.24
C GLY A 378 -15.12 12.61 18.41
N SER A 379 -15.55 11.95 17.34
CA SER A 379 -16.43 10.79 17.46
C SER A 379 -15.60 9.55 17.18
N VAL A 380 -15.61 8.64 18.16
CA VAL A 380 -14.78 7.45 18.17
C VAL A 380 -15.66 6.23 18.21
N THR A 381 -15.83 5.58 17.07
CA THR A 381 -16.59 4.34 16.99
C THR A 381 -15.68 3.13 17.15
N ASN A 382 -16.07 2.25 18.07
CA ASN A 382 -15.54 0.91 18.15
C ASN A 382 -16.36 0.04 17.20
N ARG A 383 -15.72 -0.44 16.13
CA ARG A 383 -16.21 -1.40 15.12
C ARG A 383 -16.98 -0.78 13.95
N LEU A 384 -16.35 -0.82 12.78
CA LEU A 384 -17.07 -1.15 11.55
C LEU A 384 -17.30 -2.67 11.62
N ARG A 385 -18.56 -3.09 11.83
CA ARG A 385 -18.95 -4.50 11.73
C ARG A 385 -18.92 -4.95 10.29
#